data_AF-A0A2D9B1T9-F1
#
_entry.id   AF-A0A2D9B1T9-F1
#
_cell.length_a   1.000
_cell.length_b   1.000
_cell.length_c   1.000
_cell.angle_alpha   90.00
_cell.angle_beta   90.00
_cell.angle_gamma   90.00
#
_symmetry.space_group_name_H-M   'P 1'
#
loop_
_entity.id
_entity.type
_entity.pdbx_description
1 polymer ?
#
loop_
_entity_poly.entity_id
_entity_poly.type
_entity_poly.pdbx_seq_one_letter_code
_entity_poly.pdbx_strand_id
1 'polypeptide(L)'
;MILRVTLFVLSAIGFVSIIFLLFSIFTLKNIINPNKDLIKNNYYAVVILSGNPDRASVAAKMYFSKNAEVILVSNEDSTVKNYHTGGLTPVHKIYLNSLLSNNIKRENILLFGNNRSTYDEVRELQKIKAIKNRKILIVTDKYHHYRVRMLLKHFDISQNVDLYPMSPSLDVSDKKIMQSIILEYFKIILFYFFDDYDNFISPIHDR
;
A
#
# COMPACT_ATOMS: atom_id res chain seq x y z
N MET A 1 40.47 -29.99 12.39
CA MET A 1 39.87 -28.69 12.74
C MET A 1 39.14 -28.07 11.55
N ILE A 2 39.81 -27.89 10.41
CA ILE A 2 39.24 -27.30 9.18
C ILE A 2 37.93 -27.96 8.73
N LEU A 3 37.89 -29.30 8.59
CA LEU A 3 36.68 -30.02 8.14
C LEU A 3 35.46 -29.78 9.05
N ARG A 4 35.66 -29.70 10.38
CA ARG A 4 34.57 -29.43 11.33
C ARG A 4 34.03 -28.01 11.18
N VAL A 5 34.92 -27.03 10.96
CA VAL A 5 34.54 -25.64 10.71
C VAL A 5 33.81 -25.52 9.38
N THR A 6 34.28 -26.19 8.32
CA THR A 6 33.62 -26.20 7.02
C THR A 6 32.21 -26.81 7.10
N LEU A 7 32.07 -27.96 7.76
CA LEU A 7 30.76 -28.60 7.97
C LEU A 7 29.82 -27.70 8.75
N PHE A 8 30.30 -27.06 9.82
CA PHE A 8 29.50 -26.13 10.61
C PHE A 8 29.01 -24.94 9.77
N VAL A 9 29.88 -24.31 8.97
CA VAL A 9 29.51 -23.19 8.10
C VAL A 9 28.47 -23.61 7.05
N LEU A 10 28.66 -24.77 6.41
CA LEU A 10 27.69 -25.29 5.43
C LEU A 10 26.33 -25.59 6.09
N SER A 11 26.32 -26.19 7.28
CA SER A 11 25.10 -26.42 8.04
C SER A 11 24.40 -25.12 8.43
N ALA A 12 25.16 -24.09 8.85
CA ALA A 12 24.60 -22.78 9.17
C ALA A 12 23.97 -22.10 7.94
N ILE A 13 24.66 -22.10 6.79
CA ILE A 13 24.12 -21.55 5.53
C ILE A 13 22.87 -22.32 5.10
N GLY A 14 22.88 -23.64 5.19
CA GLY A 14 21.73 -24.49 4.87
C GLY A 14 20.53 -24.18 5.76
N PHE A 15 20.74 -24.06 7.08
CA PHE A 15 19.68 -23.71 8.02
C PHE A 15 19.08 -22.32 7.74
N VAL A 16 19.94 -21.31 7.53
CA VAL A 16 19.49 -19.94 7.18
C VAL A 16 18.71 -19.95 5.86
N SER A 17 19.14 -20.73 4.89
CA SER A 17 18.47 -20.86 3.59
C SER A 17 17.09 -21.50 3.71
N ILE A 18 16.91 -22.50 4.59
CA ILE A 18 15.61 -23.10 4.87
C ILE A 18 14.67 -22.09 5.53
N ILE A 19 15.14 -21.32 6.52
CA ILE A 19 14.36 -20.26 7.15
C ILE A 19 13.93 -19.23 6.12
N PHE A 20 14.86 -18.77 5.28
CA PHE A 20 14.57 -17.79 4.24
C PHE A 20 13.58 -18.33 3.21
N LEU A 21 13.67 -19.61 2.83
CA LEU A 21 12.71 -20.25 1.93
C LEU A 21 11.30 -20.30 2.53
N LEU A 22 11.18 -20.70 3.80
CA LEU A 22 9.88 -20.72 4.50
C LEU A 22 9.28 -19.31 4.59
N PHE A 23 10.09 -18.32 4.94
CA PHE A 23 9.70 -16.90 4.93
C PHE A 23 9.23 -16.45 3.54
N SER A 24 9.96 -16.84 2.49
CA SER A 24 9.66 -16.50 1.09
C SER A 24 8.31 -17.06 0.67
N ILE A 25 8.06 -18.35 0.92
CA ILE A 25 6.82 -19.05 0.59
C ILE A 25 5.64 -18.41 1.33
N PHE A 26 5.80 -18.14 2.63
CA PHE A 26 4.75 -17.52 3.44
C PHE A 26 4.40 -16.11 2.93
N THR A 27 5.42 -15.30 2.64
CA THR A 27 5.25 -13.94 2.14
C THR A 27 4.56 -13.92 0.78
N LEU A 28 5.05 -14.72 -0.19
CA LEU A 28 4.43 -14.82 -1.52
C LEU A 28 2.98 -15.29 -1.44
N LYS A 29 2.67 -16.27 -0.59
CA LYS A 29 1.29 -16.73 -0.38
C LYS A 29 0.37 -15.59 0.05
N ASN A 30 0.81 -14.76 1.00
CA ASN A 30 0.02 -13.63 1.49
C ASN A 30 -0.10 -12.47 0.50
N ILE A 31 0.89 -12.27 -0.38
CA ILE A 31 0.81 -11.29 -1.47
C ILE A 31 -0.18 -11.75 -2.55
N ILE A 32 -0.08 -13.01 -2.97
CA ILE A 32 -0.91 -13.56 -4.06
C ILE A 32 -2.37 -13.69 -3.62
N ASN A 33 -2.59 -14.14 -2.39
CA ASN A 33 -3.91 -14.38 -1.81
C ASN A 33 -4.01 -13.72 -0.43
N PRO A 34 -4.14 -12.38 -0.37
CA PRO A 34 -4.28 -11.67 0.89
C PRO A 34 -5.60 -12.05 1.56
N ASN A 35 -5.59 -12.11 2.89
CA ASN A 35 -6.80 -12.22 3.68
C ASN A 35 -7.72 -11.03 3.37
N LYS A 36 -8.97 -11.31 3.05
CA LYS A 36 -9.97 -10.28 2.77
C LYS A 36 -10.67 -9.88 4.04
N ASP A 37 -10.90 -8.59 4.21
CA ASP A 37 -11.70 -8.11 5.32
C ASP A 37 -13.19 -8.22 5.04
N LEU A 38 -13.94 -8.39 6.12
CA LEU A 38 -15.39 -8.26 6.09
C LEU A 38 -15.74 -6.76 6.06
N ILE A 39 -15.97 -6.23 4.87
CA ILE A 39 -16.30 -4.81 4.68
C ILE A 39 -17.69 -4.50 5.24
N LYS A 40 -17.71 -3.68 6.29
CA LYS A 40 -18.92 -3.24 7.01
C LYS A 40 -19.51 -1.99 6.33
N ASN A 41 -20.40 -1.31 7.04
CA ASN A 41 -20.96 0.00 6.67
C ASN A 41 -20.64 1.03 7.77
N ASN A 42 -20.86 2.31 7.47
CA ASN A 42 -20.65 3.45 8.36
C ASN A 42 -19.17 3.63 8.73
N TYR A 43 -18.35 3.88 7.72
CA TYR A 43 -16.96 4.29 7.93
C TYR A 43 -16.90 5.80 8.19
N TYR A 44 -15.92 6.24 8.97
CA TYR A 44 -15.60 7.65 9.04
C TYR A 44 -14.95 8.13 7.73
N ALA A 45 -13.96 7.39 7.24
CA ALA A 45 -13.24 7.76 6.04
C ALA A 45 -13.03 6.58 5.09
N VAL A 46 -13.12 6.86 3.79
CA VAL A 46 -12.48 6.05 2.75
C VAL A 46 -11.11 6.65 2.44
N VAL A 47 -10.06 5.86 2.52
CA VAL A 47 -8.67 6.31 2.34
C VAL A 47 -8.13 5.80 1.02
N ILE A 48 -7.54 6.71 0.24
CA ILE A 48 -6.81 6.43 -0.99
C ILE A 48 -5.33 6.58 -0.69
N LEU A 49 -4.63 5.45 -0.70
CA LEU A 49 -3.17 5.40 -0.80
C LEU A 49 -2.77 5.56 -2.27
N SER A 50 -1.62 6.17 -2.49
CA SER A 50 -1.01 6.39 -3.78
C SER A 50 -0.70 5.10 -4.54
N GLY A 51 -0.81 5.18 -5.87
CA GLY A 51 -0.62 4.06 -6.79
C GLY A 51 -1.50 4.22 -8.02
N ASN A 52 -2.30 3.19 -8.34
CA ASN A 52 -3.18 3.24 -9.51
C ASN A 52 -4.22 4.38 -9.39
N PRO A 53 -4.33 5.29 -10.39
CA PRO A 53 -5.38 6.31 -10.47
C PRO A 53 -6.82 5.79 -10.33
N ASP A 54 -7.09 4.57 -10.79
CA ASP A 54 -8.43 3.95 -10.76
C ASP A 54 -8.98 3.77 -9.34
N ARG A 55 -8.09 3.80 -8.34
CA ARG A 55 -8.48 3.74 -6.92
C ARG A 55 -9.43 4.87 -6.54
N ALA A 56 -9.35 6.05 -7.17
CA ALA A 56 -10.29 7.14 -6.90
C ALA A 56 -11.72 6.79 -7.31
N SER A 57 -11.92 6.19 -8.48
CA SER A 57 -13.24 5.74 -8.93
C SER A 57 -13.82 4.66 -8.00
N VAL A 58 -12.98 3.73 -7.53
CA VAL A 58 -13.41 2.70 -6.55
C VAL A 58 -13.72 3.32 -5.19
N ALA A 59 -12.89 4.25 -4.72
CA ALA A 59 -13.08 4.95 -3.46
C ALA A 59 -14.36 5.79 -3.46
N ALA A 60 -14.70 6.46 -4.57
CA ALA A 60 -15.96 7.18 -4.71
C ALA A 60 -17.17 6.25 -4.56
N LYS A 61 -17.14 5.06 -5.19
CA LYS A 61 -18.19 4.04 -5.02
C LYS A 61 -18.28 3.56 -3.57
N MET A 62 -17.14 3.33 -2.92
CA MET A 62 -17.10 2.92 -1.51
C MET A 62 -17.61 4.00 -0.57
N TYR A 63 -17.30 5.26 -0.85
CA TYR A 63 -17.76 6.41 -0.06
C TYR A 63 -19.30 6.43 0.01
N PHE A 64 -19.98 6.33 -1.13
CA PHE A 64 -21.44 6.30 -1.15
C PHE A 64 -22.01 4.99 -0.60
N SER A 65 -21.54 3.85 -1.09
CA SER A 65 -22.12 2.54 -0.73
C SER A 65 -21.91 2.16 0.74
N LYS A 66 -20.85 2.68 1.37
CA LYS A 66 -20.51 2.38 2.77
C LYS A 66 -20.83 3.52 3.72
N ASN A 67 -21.52 4.55 3.25
CA ASN A 67 -21.95 5.71 4.03
C ASN A 67 -20.77 6.33 4.78
N ALA A 68 -19.70 6.67 4.04
CA ALA A 68 -18.53 7.32 4.61
C ALA A 68 -18.72 8.84 4.75
N GLU A 69 -18.14 9.44 5.78
CA GLU A 69 -18.26 10.89 6.01
C GLU A 69 -17.29 11.68 5.12
N VAL A 70 -16.05 11.19 4.94
CA VAL A 70 -15.00 11.86 4.17
C VAL A 70 -14.18 10.89 3.31
N ILE A 71 -13.44 11.43 2.35
CA ILE A 71 -12.40 10.73 1.60
C ILE A 71 -11.05 11.34 1.97
N LEU A 72 -10.14 10.51 2.49
CA LEU A 72 -8.75 10.88 2.75
C LEU A 72 -7.91 10.50 1.54
N VAL A 73 -7.18 11.44 0.97
CA VAL A 73 -6.32 11.20 -0.20
C VAL A 73 -4.88 11.50 0.18
N SER A 74 -4.00 10.54 -0.07
CA SER A 74 -2.56 10.73 0.09
C SER A 74 -2.08 11.92 -0.75
N ASN A 75 -1.39 12.85 -0.11
CA ASN A 75 -0.79 13.98 -0.78
C ASN A 75 0.63 13.60 -1.25
N GLU A 76 0.69 12.93 -2.39
CA GLU A 76 1.95 12.60 -3.07
C GLU A 76 2.20 13.61 -4.19
N ASP A 77 3.35 14.27 -4.14
CA ASP A 77 3.77 15.26 -5.15
C ASP A 77 4.45 14.63 -6.37
N SER A 78 4.66 13.31 -6.39
CA SER A 78 5.19 12.61 -7.55
C SER A 78 4.28 12.82 -8.76
N THR A 79 4.89 13.07 -9.91
CA THR A 79 4.16 13.36 -11.14
C THR A 79 4.08 12.14 -12.03
N VAL A 80 2.88 11.82 -12.52
CA VAL A 80 2.67 10.79 -13.54
C VAL A 80 2.20 11.44 -14.84
N LYS A 81 2.46 10.75 -15.96
CA LYS A 81 1.97 11.20 -17.26
C LYS A 81 0.44 11.14 -17.27
N ASN A 82 -0.20 12.28 -17.44
CA ASN A 82 -1.64 12.36 -17.56
C ASN A 82 -2.01 12.04 -19.01
N TYR A 83 -2.63 10.89 -19.23
CA TYR A 83 -3.01 10.44 -20.57
C TYR A 83 -4.13 11.29 -21.21
N HIS A 84 -4.83 12.13 -20.42
CA HIS A 84 -5.88 13.02 -20.92
C HIS A 84 -5.35 14.38 -21.35
N THR A 85 -4.37 14.93 -20.62
CA THR A 85 -3.78 16.25 -20.92
C THR A 85 -2.42 16.17 -21.63
N GLY A 86 -1.82 14.98 -21.71
CA GLY A 86 -0.49 14.74 -22.28
C GLY A 86 0.68 15.18 -21.39
N GLY A 87 0.45 15.98 -20.35
CA GLY A 87 1.47 16.54 -19.46
C GLY A 87 1.71 15.73 -18.18
N LEU A 88 2.78 16.06 -17.45
CA LEU A 88 3.04 15.54 -16.10
C LEU A 88 2.07 16.17 -15.10
N THR A 89 1.38 15.36 -14.31
CA THR A 89 0.44 15.83 -13.28
C THR A 89 0.72 15.10 -11.97
N PRO A 90 0.76 15.82 -10.82
CA PRO A 90 0.85 15.18 -9.51
C PRO A 90 -0.26 14.15 -9.31
N VAL A 91 0.08 12.97 -8.76
CA VAL A 91 -0.87 11.85 -8.59
C VAL A 91 -2.11 12.27 -7.80
N HIS A 92 -1.93 13.05 -6.72
CA HIS A 92 -3.05 13.53 -5.90
C HIS A 92 -4.05 14.40 -6.68
N LYS A 93 -3.61 15.16 -7.71
CA LYS A 93 -4.50 15.96 -8.56
C LYS A 93 -5.34 15.09 -9.48
N ILE A 94 -4.80 13.97 -9.95
CA ILE A 94 -5.55 12.99 -10.76
C ILE A 94 -6.65 12.37 -9.91
N TYR A 95 -6.34 11.98 -8.67
CA TYR A 95 -7.36 11.50 -7.73
C TYR A 95 -8.42 12.55 -7.46
N LEU A 96 -8.03 13.79 -7.17
CA LEU A 96 -8.97 14.86 -6.89
C LEU A 96 -9.94 15.07 -8.07
N ASN A 97 -9.42 15.16 -9.30
CA ASN A 97 -10.26 15.32 -10.49
C ASN A 97 -11.22 14.15 -10.66
N SER A 98 -10.73 12.91 -10.51
CA SER A 98 -11.56 11.72 -10.60
C SER A 98 -12.68 11.70 -9.54
N LEU A 99 -12.37 12.07 -8.29
CA LEU A 99 -13.37 12.14 -7.21
C LEU A 99 -14.43 13.22 -7.47
N LEU A 100 -14.02 14.41 -7.94
CA LEU A 100 -14.94 15.49 -8.30
C LEU A 100 -15.85 15.07 -9.47
N SER A 101 -15.31 14.40 -10.49
CA SER A 101 -16.10 13.85 -11.59
C SER A 101 -17.08 12.75 -11.16
N ASN A 102 -16.85 12.10 -10.02
CA ASN A 102 -17.77 11.14 -9.40
C ASN A 102 -18.72 11.79 -8.38
N ASN A 103 -18.95 13.11 -8.48
CA ASN A 103 -19.87 13.87 -7.62
C ASN A 103 -19.51 13.89 -6.13
N ILE A 104 -18.24 13.67 -5.78
CA ILE A 104 -17.78 13.90 -4.41
C ILE A 104 -17.56 15.40 -4.20
N LYS A 105 -18.20 15.98 -3.18
CA LYS A 105 -18.01 17.40 -2.84
C LYS A 105 -16.59 17.66 -2.38
N ARG A 106 -15.99 18.78 -2.81
CA ARG A 106 -14.61 19.14 -2.46
C ARG A 106 -14.37 19.22 -0.95
N GLU A 107 -15.35 19.70 -0.19
CA GLU A 107 -15.31 19.79 1.29
C GLU A 107 -15.17 18.42 1.98
N ASN A 108 -15.60 17.34 1.32
CA ASN A 108 -15.52 15.99 1.85
C ASN A 108 -14.21 15.28 1.45
N ILE A 109 -13.32 15.95 0.70
CA ILE A 109 -12.03 15.39 0.26
C ILE A 109 -10.92 16.07 1.07
N LEU A 110 -10.23 15.30 1.89
CA LEU A 110 -9.16 15.77 2.75
C LEU A 110 -7.83 15.19 2.26
N LEU A 111 -6.88 16.07 1.90
CA LEU A 111 -5.52 15.66 1.59
C LEU A 111 -4.75 15.46 2.89
N PHE A 112 -3.91 14.42 2.98
CA PHE A 112 -3.08 14.19 4.17
C PHE A 112 -1.62 13.90 3.83
N GLY A 113 -0.74 14.35 4.72
CA GLY A 113 0.70 14.13 4.65
C GLY A 113 1.42 14.90 3.54
N ASN A 114 2.69 14.52 3.34
CA ASN A 114 3.47 14.77 2.13
C ASN A 114 4.22 13.46 1.88
N ASN A 115 3.53 12.53 1.21
CA ASN A 115 3.91 11.13 1.26
C ASN A 115 4.71 10.76 0.02
N ARG A 116 5.84 10.08 0.21
CA ARG A 116 6.67 9.56 -0.88
C ARG A 116 6.49 8.06 -1.08
N SER A 117 5.91 7.41 -0.08
CA SER A 117 5.76 5.97 -0.04
C SER A 117 4.61 5.52 0.84
N THR A 118 4.24 4.25 0.74
CA THR A 118 3.22 3.67 1.63
C THR A 118 3.64 3.69 3.10
N TYR A 119 4.94 3.64 3.40
CA TYR A 119 5.40 3.77 4.79
C TYR A 119 5.05 5.16 5.33
N ASP A 120 5.39 6.22 4.57
CA ASP A 120 5.02 7.60 4.91
C ASP A 120 3.51 7.76 5.03
N GLU A 121 2.75 7.21 4.08
CA GLU A 121 1.29 7.31 4.10
C GLU A 121 0.67 6.75 5.37
N VAL A 122 1.09 5.55 5.78
CA VAL A 122 0.55 4.90 6.97
C VAL A 122 1.02 5.64 8.25
N ARG A 123 2.26 6.14 8.26
CA ARG A 123 2.79 6.99 9.34
C ARG A 123 2.03 8.31 9.48
N GLU A 124 1.76 9.01 8.37
CA GLU A 124 1.00 10.25 8.39
C GLU A 124 -0.47 10.01 8.72
N LEU A 125 -1.04 8.90 8.25
CA LEU A 125 -2.40 8.48 8.61
C LEU A 125 -2.54 8.30 10.13
N GLN A 126 -1.56 7.67 10.79
CA GLN A 126 -1.53 7.51 12.25
C GLN A 126 -1.63 8.84 13.01
N LYS A 127 -1.08 9.92 12.46
CA LYS A 127 -1.07 11.25 13.10
C LYS A 127 -2.42 11.96 13.03
N ILE A 128 -3.35 11.50 12.18
CA ILE A 128 -4.67 12.13 12.02
C ILE A 128 -5.54 11.81 13.23
N LYS A 129 -5.65 12.73 14.18
CA LYS A 129 -6.45 12.54 15.40
C LYS A 129 -7.92 12.18 15.11
N ALA A 130 -8.48 12.70 14.02
CA ALA A 130 -9.88 12.48 13.65
C ALA A 130 -10.21 11.02 13.32
N ILE A 131 -9.22 10.22 12.85
CA ILE A 131 -9.44 8.79 12.57
C ILE A 131 -9.25 7.92 13.81
N LYS A 132 -8.68 8.45 14.90
CA LYS A 132 -8.37 7.65 16.10
C LYS A 132 -9.67 7.05 16.66
N ASN A 133 -9.68 5.73 16.83
CA ASN A 133 -10.84 4.94 17.27
C ASN A 133 -12.06 4.97 16.33
N ARG A 134 -11.92 5.47 15.10
CA ARG A 134 -12.98 5.44 14.10
C ARG A 134 -12.69 4.39 13.05
N LYS A 135 -13.74 3.88 12.42
CA LYS A 135 -13.60 2.90 11.33
C LYS A 135 -13.17 3.61 10.06
N ILE A 136 -12.10 3.14 9.44
CA ILE A 136 -11.67 3.62 8.12
C ILE A 136 -11.56 2.46 7.15
N LEU A 137 -11.80 2.75 5.87
CA LEU A 137 -11.72 1.79 4.78
C LEU A 137 -10.61 2.24 3.84
N ILE A 138 -9.52 1.48 3.75
CA ILE A 138 -8.43 1.77 2.82
C ILE A 138 -8.66 1.00 1.51
N VAL A 139 -8.68 1.71 0.40
CA VAL A 139 -8.75 1.12 -0.95
C VAL A 139 -7.33 0.94 -1.48
N THR A 140 -6.94 -0.30 -1.77
CA THR A 140 -5.62 -0.62 -2.29
C THR A 140 -5.67 -1.79 -3.28
N ASP A 141 -4.66 -1.91 -4.12
CA ASP A 141 -4.55 -3.05 -5.05
C ASP A 141 -4.38 -4.36 -4.30
N LYS A 142 -4.91 -5.46 -4.87
CA LYS A 142 -4.85 -6.80 -4.28
C LYS A 142 -3.45 -7.17 -3.76
N TYR A 143 -2.40 -6.99 -4.57
CA TYR A 143 -1.03 -7.38 -4.22
C TYR A 143 -0.38 -6.47 -3.18
N HIS A 144 -0.89 -5.25 -3.00
CA HIS A 144 -0.38 -4.28 -2.01
C HIS A 144 -1.00 -4.50 -0.61
N HIS A 145 -2.11 -5.24 -0.54
CA HIS A 145 -2.88 -5.45 0.68
C HIS A 145 -2.02 -5.96 1.84
N TYR A 146 -1.19 -6.98 1.62
CA TYR A 146 -0.39 -7.60 2.67
C TYR A 146 0.62 -6.61 3.29
N ARG A 147 1.31 -5.82 2.46
CA ARG A 147 2.26 -4.81 2.94
C ARG A 147 1.55 -3.69 3.71
N VAL A 148 0.40 -3.21 3.21
CA VAL A 148 -0.40 -2.20 3.94
C VAL A 148 -0.83 -2.74 5.30
N ARG A 149 -1.28 -4.00 5.40
CA ARG A 149 -1.64 -4.62 6.69
C ARG A 149 -0.45 -4.67 7.64
N MET A 150 0.71 -5.06 7.15
CA MET A 150 1.95 -5.11 7.94
C MET A 150 2.30 -3.73 8.50
N LEU A 151 2.25 -2.69 7.67
CA LEU A 151 2.53 -1.31 8.09
C LEU A 151 1.48 -0.80 9.10
N LEU A 152 0.20 -1.07 8.89
CA LEU A 152 -0.86 -0.70 9.84
C LEU A 152 -0.64 -1.32 11.23
N LYS A 153 -0.10 -2.54 11.28
CA LYS A 153 0.28 -3.19 12.55
C LYS A 153 1.53 -2.54 13.15
N HIS A 154 2.54 -2.26 12.33
CA HIS A 154 3.77 -1.60 12.77
C HIS A 154 3.50 -0.24 13.43
N PHE A 155 2.55 0.55 12.89
CA PHE A 155 2.17 1.85 13.45
C PHE A 155 1.02 1.82 14.47
N ASP A 156 0.60 0.64 14.93
CA ASP A 156 -0.50 0.47 15.91
C ASP A 156 -1.84 1.13 15.51
N ILE A 157 -2.13 1.20 14.21
CA ILE A 157 -3.42 1.69 13.69
C ILE A 157 -4.24 0.61 13.01
N SER A 158 -3.86 -0.66 13.16
CA SER A 158 -4.59 -1.78 12.53
C SER A 158 -6.02 -1.97 13.07
N GLN A 159 -6.33 -1.43 14.25
CA GLN A 159 -7.67 -1.52 14.84
C GLN A 159 -8.65 -0.60 14.11
N ASN A 160 -9.80 -1.13 13.73
CA ASN A 160 -10.84 -0.42 12.97
C ASN A 160 -10.46 -0.03 11.53
N VAL A 161 -9.47 -0.70 10.94
CA VAL A 161 -9.09 -0.50 9.54
C VAL A 161 -9.45 -1.73 8.73
N ASP A 162 -10.39 -1.52 7.80
CA ASP A 162 -10.70 -2.51 6.78
C ASP A 162 -9.97 -2.17 5.48
N LEU A 163 -9.46 -3.17 4.78
CA LEU A 163 -8.78 -3.06 3.49
C LEU A 163 -9.65 -3.64 2.38
N TYR A 164 -9.99 -2.80 1.41
CA TYR A 164 -10.69 -3.21 0.20
C TYR A 164 -9.69 -3.54 -0.91
N PRO A 165 -9.55 -4.82 -1.31
CA PRO A 165 -8.66 -5.20 -2.41
C PRO A 165 -9.32 -4.88 -3.75
N MET A 166 -8.79 -3.88 -4.46
CA MET A 166 -9.10 -3.66 -5.85
C MET A 166 -8.50 -4.79 -6.69
N SER A 167 -9.37 -5.45 -7.47
CA SER A 167 -8.90 -6.37 -8.52
C SER A 167 -8.26 -5.55 -9.65
N PRO A 168 -7.12 -6.00 -10.20
CA PRO A 168 -6.61 -5.40 -11.43
C PRO A 168 -7.69 -5.44 -12.52
N SER A 169 -7.67 -4.47 -13.43
CA SER A 169 -8.56 -4.50 -14.60
C SER A 169 -8.30 -5.79 -15.39
N LEU A 170 -9.34 -6.32 -16.05
CA LEU A 170 -9.28 -7.55 -16.83
C LEU A 170 -8.22 -7.51 -17.97
N ASP A 171 -7.70 -6.33 -18.28
CA ASP A 171 -6.77 -6.06 -19.38
C ASP A 171 -5.29 -5.97 -18.94
N VAL A 172 -5.00 -6.31 -17.67
CA VAL A 172 -3.61 -6.34 -17.17
C VAL A 172 -2.95 -7.65 -17.54
N SER A 173 -1.84 -7.59 -18.28
CA SER A 173 -1.07 -8.78 -18.67
C SER A 173 -0.47 -9.52 -17.47
N ASP A 174 -0.36 -10.85 -17.58
CA ASP A 174 0.26 -11.72 -16.57
C ASP A 174 1.67 -11.26 -16.20
N LYS A 175 2.41 -10.71 -17.17
CA LYS A 175 3.73 -10.12 -16.94
C LYS A 175 3.68 -8.96 -15.93
N LYS A 176 2.72 -8.05 -16.06
CA LYS A 176 2.55 -6.91 -15.14
C LYS A 176 2.11 -7.38 -13.75
N ILE A 177 1.24 -8.40 -13.70
CA ILE A 177 0.82 -9.04 -12.46
C ILE A 177 2.03 -9.63 -11.72
N MET A 178 2.84 -10.43 -12.41
CA MET A 178 4.05 -11.03 -11.83
C MET A 178 5.06 -9.98 -11.38
N GLN A 179 5.25 -8.91 -12.17
CA GLN A 179 6.09 -7.77 -11.78
C GLN A 179 5.59 -7.12 -10.49
N SER A 180 4.28 -6.90 -10.35
CA SER A 180 3.69 -6.35 -9.12
C SER A 180 3.94 -7.24 -7.91
N ILE A 181 3.73 -8.56 -8.04
CA ILE A 181 3.97 -9.53 -6.95
C ILE A 181 5.44 -9.52 -6.54
N ILE A 182 6.37 -9.55 -7.50
CA ILE A 182 7.82 -9.56 -7.24
C ILE A 182 8.26 -8.25 -6.57
N LEU A 183 7.79 -7.10 -7.05
CA LEU A 183 8.11 -5.81 -6.46
C LEU A 183 7.61 -5.70 -5.02
N GLU A 184 6.39 -6.16 -4.75
CA GLU A 184 5.83 -6.17 -3.39
C GLU A 184 6.59 -7.15 -2.48
N TYR A 185 7.03 -8.29 -3.00
CA TYR A 185 7.89 -9.23 -2.28
C TYR A 185 9.22 -8.60 -1.84
N PHE A 186 9.92 -7.93 -2.76
CA PHE A 186 11.18 -7.25 -2.43
C PHE A 186 10.99 -6.09 -1.45
N LYS A 187 9.94 -5.28 -1.60
CA LYS A 187 9.65 -4.19 -0.64
C LYS A 187 9.42 -4.73 0.77
N ILE A 188 8.75 -5.87 0.90
CA ILE A 188 8.53 -6.50 2.21
C ILE A 188 9.83 -7.04 2.79
N ILE A 189 10.66 -7.73 1.99
CA ILE A 189 11.98 -8.17 2.43
C ILE A 189 12.79 -6.99 2.96
N LEU A 190 12.87 -5.92 2.18
CA LEU A 190 13.69 -4.76 2.54
C LEU A 190 13.14 -4.06 3.79
N PHE A 191 11.82 -4.01 3.97
CA PHE A 191 11.23 -3.53 5.21
C PHE A 191 11.70 -4.36 6.43
N TYR A 192 11.69 -5.70 6.35
CA TYR A 192 12.17 -6.54 7.46
C TYR A 192 13.66 -6.36 7.78
N PHE A 193 14.48 -5.93 6.82
CA PHE A 193 15.91 -5.71 7.03
C PHE A 193 16.26 -4.30 7.48
N PHE A 194 15.47 -3.29 7.11
CA PHE A 194 15.84 -1.88 7.26
C PHE A 194 14.80 -1.03 8.00
N ASP A 195 13.64 -1.58 8.39
CA ASP A 195 12.46 -0.92 9.00
C ASP A 195 11.83 0.21 8.15
N ASP A 196 12.62 1.09 7.55
CA ASP A 196 12.21 2.17 6.67
C ASP A 196 12.92 2.03 5.31
N TYR A 197 12.29 1.25 4.43
CA TYR A 197 12.75 0.99 3.06
C TYR A 197 12.97 2.28 2.25
N ASP A 198 12.15 3.31 2.44
CA ASP A 198 12.15 4.49 1.58
C ASP A 198 13.31 5.45 1.92
N ASN A 199 13.74 5.49 3.20
CA ASN A 199 14.98 6.17 3.60
C ASN A 199 16.24 5.50 3.03
N PHE A 200 16.22 4.19 2.75
CA PHE A 200 17.37 3.48 2.17
C PHE A 200 17.56 3.77 0.67
N ILE A 201 16.49 4.03 -0.09
CA ILE A 201 16.55 4.31 -1.54
C ILE A 201 16.58 5.81 -1.86
N SER A 202 16.11 6.67 -0.95
CA SER A 202 16.11 8.13 -1.14
C SER A 202 17.46 8.79 -1.49
N PRO A 203 18.66 8.28 -1.11
CA PRO A 203 19.91 8.93 -1.52
C PRO A 203 20.22 8.80 -3.02
N ILE A 204 19.48 7.97 -3.77
CA ILE A 204 19.76 7.67 -5.18
C ILE A 204 18.96 8.60 -6.12
N HIS A 205 17.98 9.35 -5.63
CA HIS A 205 17.20 10.31 -6.44
C HIS A 205 17.55 11.79 -6.23
N ASP A 206 18.51 12.10 -5.35
CA ASP A 206 19.06 13.45 -5.17
C ASP A 206 20.46 13.62 -5.81
N ARG A 207 20.73 12.91 -6.93
CA ARG A 207 21.90 13.16 -7.79
C ARG A 207 21.50 13.30 -9.26
#